data_AF-A0A8B6D9F0-F1
#
_entry.id   AF-A0A8B6D9F0-F1
#
_cell.length_a   1.000
_cell.length_b   1.000
_cell.length_c   1.000
_cell.angle_alpha   90.00
_cell.angle_beta   90.00
_cell.angle_gamma   90.00
#
_symmetry.space_group_name_H-M   'P 1'
#
loop_
_entity.id
_entity.type
_entity.pdbx_description
1 polymer ?
#
loop_
_entity_poly.entity_id
_entity_poly.type
_entity_poly.pdbx_seq_one_letter_code
_entity_poly.pdbx_strand_id
1 'polypeptide(L)'
;MVFLIELLNIDLFNYCMSQPKVNNFQGIVFRGIVLPEEDLKAFKNLLKLPISDRYIAVPLGILSSSENKTIAVEFIKGHLKPDNSVKPLICKIHVIQLKPSLLEKYKKKFPTSVVSTICAVDIKDISFYKRESEILLRGPFFQVLRVYFSKEKYNLKFYPEILEMVMVNANRDHISTMQLGDQSDIARRIFGIMVAVTRIEFALQFCKENKMKVDERAYSALLQEKENSMICYVDIILHNLALYV
;
A
#
# COMPACT_ATOMS: atom_id res chain seq x y z
N MET A 1 9.19 13.43 16.38
CA MET A 1 8.91 12.46 15.30
C MET A 1 7.88 12.98 14.30
N VAL A 2 6.68 13.40 14.74
CA VAL A 2 5.64 13.95 13.85
C VAL A 2 6.14 15.10 12.97
N PHE A 3 6.84 16.07 13.55
CA PHE A 3 7.41 17.20 12.79
C PHE A 3 8.33 16.78 11.63
N LEU A 4 9.21 15.80 11.84
CA LEU A 4 10.10 15.31 10.79
C LEU A 4 9.32 14.64 9.64
N ILE A 5 8.28 13.88 9.97
CA ILE A 5 7.40 13.26 8.98
C ILE A 5 6.64 14.32 8.18
N GLU A 6 6.23 15.42 8.80
CA GLU A 6 5.61 16.55 8.07
C GLU A 6 6.59 17.22 7.11
N LEU A 7 7.84 17.47 7.54
CA LEU A 7 8.86 18.01 6.64
C LEU A 7 9.12 17.09 5.44
N LEU A 8 9.26 15.78 5.68
CA LEU A 8 9.42 14.79 4.61
C LEU A 8 8.20 14.73 3.69
N ASN A 9 6.98 14.85 4.22
CA ASN A 9 5.77 14.88 3.39
C ASN A 9 5.78 16.10 2.46
N ILE A 10 6.16 17.29 2.97
CA ILE A 10 6.27 18.52 2.19
C ILE A 10 7.32 18.37 1.09
N ASP A 11 8.50 17.84 1.43
CA ASP A 11 9.58 17.64 0.47
C ASP A 11 9.21 16.63 -0.63
N LEU A 12 8.60 15.50 -0.26
CA LEU A 12 8.12 14.51 -1.23
C LEU A 12 7.02 15.08 -2.13
N PHE A 13 6.08 15.83 -1.57
CA PHE A 13 5.04 16.49 -2.34
C PHE A 13 5.63 17.47 -3.36
N ASN A 14 6.54 18.36 -2.91
CA ASN A 14 7.22 19.32 -3.76
C ASN A 14 8.06 18.63 -4.85
N TYR A 15 8.75 17.55 -4.49
CA TYR A 15 9.51 16.74 -5.42
C TYR A 15 8.62 16.14 -6.51
N CYS A 16 7.50 15.48 -6.15
CA CYS A 16 6.54 14.94 -7.12
C CYS A 16 5.91 16.02 -8.01
N MET A 17 5.68 17.22 -7.47
CA MET A 17 5.14 18.36 -8.23
C MET A 17 6.15 18.90 -9.24
N SER A 18 7.43 18.98 -8.86
CA SER A 18 8.52 19.46 -9.73
C SER A 18 8.96 18.42 -10.76
N GLN A 19 8.74 17.13 -10.49
CA GLN A 19 9.12 16.01 -11.35
C GLN A 19 7.91 15.11 -11.65
N PRO A 20 7.07 15.45 -12.63
CA PRO A 20 5.87 14.66 -12.94
C PRO A 20 6.14 13.19 -13.29
N LYS A 21 7.37 12.86 -13.73
CA LYS A 21 7.79 11.50 -14.10
C LYS A 21 7.89 10.54 -12.92
N VAL A 22 8.21 11.02 -11.73
CA VAL A 22 8.31 10.19 -10.52
C VAL A 22 7.00 10.13 -9.74
N ASN A 23 5.99 10.88 -10.20
CA ASN A 23 4.69 10.87 -9.59
C ASN A 23 3.97 9.56 -9.94
N ASN A 24 3.11 9.10 -9.03
CA ASN A 24 2.18 8.02 -9.28
C ASN A 24 2.86 6.67 -9.56
N PHE A 25 3.91 6.34 -8.81
CA PHE A 25 4.59 5.05 -8.94
C PHE A 25 3.61 3.87 -8.82
N GLN A 26 3.74 2.92 -9.73
CA GLN A 26 3.02 1.65 -9.77
C GLN A 26 3.99 0.55 -10.20
N GLY A 27 3.98 -0.57 -9.51
CA GLY A 27 4.89 -1.67 -9.81
C GLY A 27 5.09 -2.61 -8.63
N ILE A 28 6.14 -3.42 -8.70
CA ILE A 28 6.53 -4.31 -7.63
C ILE A 28 7.84 -3.80 -7.04
N VAL A 29 7.84 -3.61 -5.72
CA VAL A 29 9.04 -3.26 -4.96
C VAL A 29 9.38 -4.35 -3.95
N PHE A 30 10.64 -4.38 -3.57
CA PHE A 30 11.22 -5.39 -2.70
C PHE A 30 11.90 -4.71 -1.51
N ARG A 31 11.73 -5.31 -0.34
CA ARG A 31 12.49 -4.94 0.86
C ARG A 31 13.03 -6.19 1.51
N GLY A 32 14.35 -6.22 1.70
CA GLY A 32 15.01 -7.25 2.49
C GLY A 32 14.91 -6.91 3.97
N ILE A 33 14.57 -7.90 4.80
CA ILE A 33 14.53 -7.77 6.25
C ILE A 33 15.19 -9.01 6.86
N VAL A 34 15.93 -8.82 7.94
CA VAL A 34 16.31 -9.91 8.85
C VAL A 34 15.60 -9.69 10.17
N LEU A 35 14.97 -10.73 10.70
CA LEU A 35 14.18 -10.63 11.92
C LEU A 35 14.23 -11.93 12.72
N PRO A 36 14.01 -11.90 14.04
CA PRO A 36 13.87 -13.11 14.86
C PRO A 36 12.78 -14.07 14.33
N GLU A 37 12.89 -15.35 14.67
CA GLU A 37 11.93 -16.37 14.23
C GLU A 37 10.50 -16.10 14.73
N GLU A 38 10.36 -15.54 15.93
CA GLU A 38 9.09 -15.17 16.53
C GLU A 38 8.33 -14.09 15.72
N ASP A 39 9.05 -13.08 15.21
CA ASP A 39 8.47 -12.03 14.39
C ASP A 39 8.03 -12.59 13.02
N LEU A 40 8.78 -13.56 12.48
CA LEU A 40 8.43 -14.22 11.22
C LEU A 40 7.16 -15.05 11.39
N LYS A 41 7.03 -15.72 12.54
CA LYS A 41 5.81 -16.45 12.90
C LYS A 41 4.62 -15.52 13.05
N ALA A 42 4.80 -14.28 13.54
CA ALA A 42 3.72 -13.30 13.61
C ALA A 42 3.13 -13.00 12.22
N PHE A 43 3.96 -12.81 11.19
CA PHE A 43 3.48 -12.62 9.82
C PHE A 43 2.73 -13.84 9.27
N LYS A 44 3.18 -15.06 9.58
CA LYS A 44 2.46 -16.29 9.22
C LYS A 44 1.12 -16.41 9.94
N ASN A 45 1.06 -15.98 11.19
CA ASN A 45 -0.17 -16.01 11.98
C ASN A 45 -1.22 -15.02 11.46
N LEU A 46 -0.81 -13.89 10.87
CA LEU A 46 -1.74 -12.98 10.18
C LEU A 46 -2.54 -13.71 9.09
N LEU A 47 -1.95 -14.66 8.36
CA LEU A 47 -2.65 -15.41 7.33
C LEU A 47 -3.77 -16.33 7.86
N LYS A 48 -3.76 -16.63 9.17
CA LYS A 48 -4.80 -17.44 9.81
C LYS A 48 -6.04 -16.62 10.14
N LEU A 49 -5.94 -15.30 10.13
CA LEU A 49 -7.06 -14.39 10.38
C LEU A 49 -8.00 -14.31 9.17
N PRO A 50 -9.25 -13.82 9.34
CA PRO A 50 -10.08 -13.41 8.23
C PRO A 50 -9.37 -12.39 7.33
N ILE A 51 -9.64 -12.38 6.03
CA ILE A 51 -8.99 -11.48 5.06
C ILE A 51 -9.11 -9.99 5.45
N SER A 52 -10.19 -9.62 6.15
CA SER A 52 -10.47 -8.29 6.66
C SER A 52 -9.53 -7.83 7.76
N ASP A 53 -8.74 -8.75 8.35
CA ASP A 53 -7.85 -8.46 9.48
C ASP A 53 -6.38 -8.69 9.12
N ARG A 54 -6.08 -9.14 7.89
CA ARG A 54 -4.70 -9.44 7.44
C ARG A 54 -3.97 -8.17 6.98
N TYR A 55 -3.91 -7.17 7.85
CA TYR A 55 -3.27 -5.89 7.56
C TYR A 55 -1.96 -5.69 8.32
N ILE A 56 -1.00 -5.04 7.65
CA ILE A 56 0.19 -4.49 8.28
C ILE A 56 0.17 -3.00 7.99
N ALA A 57 0.06 -2.20 9.05
CA ALA A 57 0.11 -0.75 8.95
C ALA A 57 1.42 -0.27 9.58
N VAL A 58 2.08 0.68 8.92
CA VAL A 58 3.18 1.45 9.54
C VAL A 58 2.79 2.93 9.50
N PRO A 59 1.85 3.37 10.36
CA PRO A 59 1.36 4.74 10.37
C PRO A 59 2.52 5.70 10.66
N LEU A 60 2.58 6.83 9.94
CA LEU A 60 3.65 7.82 10.06
C LEU A 60 5.07 7.27 9.83
N GLY A 61 5.20 6.04 9.32
CA GLY A 61 6.48 5.44 9.00
C GLY A 61 6.92 5.79 7.58
N ILE A 62 8.22 5.77 7.37
CA ILE A 62 8.85 5.81 6.06
C ILE A 62 9.58 4.50 5.88
N LEU A 63 9.29 3.79 4.79
CA LEU A 63 9.86 2.49 4.51
C LEU A 63 10.58 2.54 3.16
N SER A 64 11.89 2.34 3.20
CA SER A 64 12.72 2.23 1.99
C SER A 64 12.52 0.86 1.33
N SER A 65 12.40 0.86 0.01
CA SER A 65 12.24 -0.34 -0.83
C SER A 65 12.93 -0.13 -2.18
N SER A 66 13.10 -1.19 -2.94
CA SER A 66 13.79 -1.15 -4.24
C SER A 66 12.97 -1.87 -5.30
N GLU A 67 12.95 -1.37 -6.52
CA GLU A 67 12.42 -2.13 -7.67
C GLU A 67 13.27 -3.38 -7.98
N ASN A 68 14.53 -3.38 -7.54
CA ASN A 68 15.47 -4.44 -7.79
C ASN A 68 15.53 -5.44 -6.62
N LYS A 69 14.95 -6.62 -6.84
CA LYS A 69 14.98 -7.73 -5.89
C LYS A 69 16.40 -8.11 -5.41
N THR A 70 17.43 -7.93 -6.24
CA THR A 70 18.82 -8.22 -5.87
C THR A 70 19.27 -7.33 -4.72
N ILE A 71 18.85 -6.06 -4.67
CA ILE A 71 19.18 -5.12 -3.58
C ILE A 71 18.60 -5.61 -2.25
N ALA A 72 17.36 -6.12 -2.26
CA ALA A 72 16.75 -6.72 -1.06
C ALA A 72 17.55 -7.94 -0.56
N VAL A 73 18.07 -8.76 -1.47
CA VAL A 73 18.90 -9.92 -1.15
C VAL A 73 20.27 -9.50 -0.61
N GLU A 74 20.89 -8.50 -1.21
CA GLU A 74 22.17 -7.92 -0.75
C GLU A 74 22.03 -7.31 0.65
N PHE A 75 20.94 -6.58 0.90
CA PHE A 75 20.62 -6.08 2.23
C PHE A 75 20.54 -7.23 3.26
N ILE A 76 19.82 -8.31 2.94
CA ILE A 76 19.74 -9.48 3.80
C ILE A 76 21.14 -10.06 4.07
N LYS A 77 21.98 -10.23 3.03
CA LYS A 77 23.35 -10.77 3.17
C LYS A 77 24.18 -9.97 4.14
N GLY A 78 24.10 -8.63 4.08
CA GLY A 78 24.85 -7.74 4.97
C GLY A 78 24.42 -7.79 6.45
N HIS A 79 23.20 -8.27 6.74
CA HIS A 79 22.62 -8.24 8.08
C HIS A 79 22.38 -9.63 8.70
N LEU A 80 22.56 -10.71 7.95
CA LEU A 80 22.43 -12.07 8.49
C LEU A 80 23.52 -12.36 9.52
N LYS A 81 23.12 -12.89 10.68
CA LYS A 81 24.04 -13.29 11.73
C LYS A 81 24.49 -14.75 11.58
N PRO A 82 25.77 -15.10 11.86
CA PRO A 82 26.27 -16.47 11.77
C PRO A 82 25.59 -17.46 12.74
N ASP A 83 25.10 -16.95 13.88
CA ASP A 83 24.46 -17.72 14.95
C ASP A 83 23.03 -18.20 14.60
N ASN A 84 22.48 -17.77 13.46
CA ASN A 84 21.12 -18.07 12.99
C ASN A 84 19.99 -17.57 13.92
N SER A 85 20.29 -16.59 14.78
CA SER A 85 19.31 -15.91 15.64
C SER A 85 18.25 -15.13 14.85
N VAL A 86 18.55 -14.80 13.59
CA VAL A 86 17.65 -14.09 12.69
C VAL A 86 17.38 -14.90 11.43
N LYS A 87 16.19 -14.69 10.85
CA LYS A 87 15.72 -15.28 9.59
C LYS A 87 15.59 -14.21 8.51
N PRO A 88 15.89 -14.57 7.25
CA PRO A 88 15.72 -13.67 6.13
C PRO A 88 14.26 -13.66 5.63
N LEU A 89 13.74 -12.47 5.38
CA LEU A 89 12.42 -12.22 4.79
C LEU A 89 12.55 -11.22 3.64
N ILE A 90 11.96 -11.53 2.49
CA ILE A 90 11.79 -10.56 1.40
C ILE A 90 10.33 -10.14 1.39
N CYS A 91 10.07 -8.86 1.64
CA CYS A 91 8.77 -8.26 1.38
C CYS A 91 8.66 -7.98 -0.12
N LYS A 92 7.74 -8.65 -0.82
CA LYS A 92 7.36 -8.35 -2.20
C LYS A 92 6.06 -7.56 -2.19
N ILE A 93 6.13 -6.29 -2.57
CA ILE A 93 5.06 -5.32 -2.38
C ILE A 93 4.54 -4.89 -3.74
N HIS A 94 3.28 -5.20 -4.02
CA HIS A 94 2.56 -4.66 -5.16
C HIS A 94 2.06 -3.26 -4.79
N VAL A 95 2.58 -2.25 -5.48
CA VAL A 95 2.12 -0.87 -5.36
C VAL A 95 1.15 -0.62 -6.51
N ILE A 96 -0.12 -0.38 -6.17
CA ILE A 96 -1.20 -0.16 -7.14
C ILE A 96 -1.80 1.23 -6.99
N GLN A 97 -2.46 1.73 -8.02
CA GLN A 97 -3.13 3.03 -7.98
C GLN A 97 -4.62 2.89 -7.70
N LEU A 98 -5.24 3.97 -7.23
CA LEU A 98 -6.70 4.07 -7.25
C LEU A 98 -7.23 3.92 -8.67
N LYS A 99 -8.33 3.19 -8.81
CA LYS A 99 -9.02 3.04 -10.10
C LYS A 99 -9.40 4.43 -10.66
N PRO A 100 -8.99 4.78 -11.90
CA PRO A 100 -9.26 6.11 -12.46
C PRO A 100 -10.73 6.50 -12.41
N SER A 101 -11.64 5.56 -12.74
CA SER A 101 -13.08 5.80 -12.71
C SER A 101 -13.65 6.07 -11.32
N LEU A 102 -13.05 5.55 -10.25
CA LEU A 102 -13.43 5.88 -8.87
C LEU A 102 -12.92 7.28 -8.51
N LEU A 103 -11.67 7.60 -8.89
CA LEU A 103 -11.08 8.90 -8.65
C LEU A 103 -11.82 10.03 -9.37
N GLU A 104 -12.25 9.82 -10.60
CA GLU A 104 -13.06 10.76 -11.37
C GLU A 104 -14.39 11.06 -10.68
N LYS A 105 -15.12 10.01 -10.25
CA LYS A 105 -16.38 10.16 -9.50
C LYS A 105 -16.16 10.92 -8.19
N TYR A 106 -15.07 10.62 -7.48
CA TYR A 106 -14.70 11.30 -6.24
C TYR A 106 -14.42 12.79 -6.46
N LYS A 107 -13.58 13.13 -7.45
CA LYS A 107 -13.24 14.52 -7.78
C LYS A 107 -14.46 15.30 -8.27
N LYS A 108 -15.38 14.66 -9.02
CA LYS A 108 -16.66 15.28 -9.41
C LYS A 108 -17.51 15.64 -8.19
N LYS A 109 -17.49 14.83 -7.13
CA LYS A 109 -18.26 15.09 -5.90
C LYS A 109 -17.57 16.08 -4.95
N PHE A 110 -16.25 15.99 -4.84
CA PHE A 110 -15.43 16.80 -3.94
C PHE A 110 -14.33 17.51 -4.74
N PRO A 111 -14.67 18.54 -5.54
CA PRO A 111 -13.72 19.18 -6.47
C PRO A 111 -12.57 19.89 -5.77
N THR A 112 -12.76 20.32 -4.52
CA THR A 112 -11.71 20.93 -3.68
C THR A 112 -10.85 19.91 -2.94
N SER A 113 -11.15 18.61 -3.06
CA SER A 113 -10.39 17.56 -2.39
C SER A 113 -9.12 17.22 -3.18
N VAL A 114 -7.97 17.27 -2.50
CA VAL A 114 -6.69 16.87 -3.07
C VAL A 114 -6.42 15.41 -2.73
N VAL A 115 -6.24 14.61 -3.79
CA VAL A 115 -5.77 13.22 -3.72
C VAL A 115 -4.40 13.17 -4.37
N SER A 116 -3.39 12.84 -3.57
CA SER A 116 -1.99 12.75 -3.97
C SER A 116 -1.55 11.29 -4.03
N THR A 117 -0.44 11.03 -4.71
CA THR A 117 0.15 9.70 -4.92
C THR A 117 1.54 9.63 -4.30
N ILE A 118 1.72 10.34 -3.18
CA ILE A 118 2.98 10.43 -2.42
C ILE A 118 3.21 9.25 -1.47
N CYS A 119 2.32 8.24 -1.47
CA CYS A 119 2.49 7.04 -0.64
C CYS A 119 3.57 6.10 -1.17
N ALA A 120 3.92 6.20 -2.45
CA ALA A 120 5.07 5.55 -3.06
C ALA A 120 5.71 6.50 -4.07
N VAL A 121 6.97 6.87 -3.83
CA VAL A 121 7.70 7.86 -4.62
C VAL A 121 9.02 7.28 -5.08
N ASP A 122 9.30 7.35 -6.38
CA ASP A 122 10.61 7.03 -6.93
C ASP A 122 11.60 8.15 -6.60
N ILE A 123 12.55 7.85 -5.71
CA ILE A 123 13.57 8.79 -5.26
C ILE A 123 14.95 8.47 -5.82
N LYS A 124 15.04 7.60 -6.84
CA LYS A 124 16.30 7.17 -7.45
C LYS A 124 17.19 8.34 -7.89
N ASP A 125 16.60 9.38 -8.46
CA ASP A 125 17.37 10.50 -9.03
C ASP A 125 17.96 11.44 -7.97
N ILE A 126 17.38 11.45 -6.77
CA ILE A 126 17.81 12.27 -5.62
C ILE A 126 18.52 11.46 -4.53
N SER A 127 18.40 10.13 -4.55
CA SER A 127 19.09 9.24 -3.61
C SER A 127 20.59 9.21 -3.88
N PHE A 128 21.39 9.19 -2.81
CA PHE A 128 22.83 8.98 -2.91
C PHE A 128 23.16 7.59 -3.50
N TYR A 129 22.25 6.62 -3.34
CA TYR A 129 22.40 5.25 -3.78
C TYR A 129 21.60 4.96 -5.05
N LYS A 130 21.82 5.73 -6.13
CA LYS A 130 21.06 5.64 -7.40
C LYS A 130 20.93 4.23 -7.99
N ARG A 131 21.91 3.35 -7.74
CA ARG A 131 21.89 1.96 -8.20
C ARG A 131 20.78 1.12 -7.55
N GLU A 132 20.30 1.54 -6.38
CA GLU A 132 19.29 0.82 -5.62
C GLU A 132 17.90 0.98 -6.22
N SER A 133 17.67 1.95 -7.12
CA SER A 133 16.34 2.23 -7.69
C SER A 133 15.29 2.29 -6.58
N GLU A 134 15.55 3.19 -5.63
CA GLU A 134 14.84 3.27 -4.36
C GLU A 134 13.45 3.90 -4.55
N ILE A 135 12.45 3.17 -4.05
CA ILE A 135 11.07 3.64 -3.92
C ILE A 135 10.79 3.84 -2.44
N LEU A 136 10.46 5.07 -2.06
CA LEU A 136 10.12 5.42 -0.70
C LEU A 136 8.63 5.22 -0.46
N LEU A 137 8.28 4.37 0.51
CA LEU A 137 6.91 4.08 0.89
C LEU A 137 6.53 4.88 2.13
N ARG A 138 5.59 5.82 1.99
CA ARG A 138 5.14 6.72 3.06
C ARG A 138 3.85 6.19 3.69
N GLY A 139 3.86 6.07 5.02
CA GLY A 139 2.73 5.61 5.82
C GLY A 139 2.09 4.33 5.29
N PRO A 140 2.86 3.29 4.91
CA PRO A 140 2.32 2.21 4.14
C PRO A 140 1.27 1.41 4.93
N PHE A 141 0.22 1.04 4.20
CA PHE A 141 -0.85 0.18 4.68
C PHE A 141 -0.99 -1.01 3.72
N PHE A 142 -0.58 -2.17 4.18
CA PHE A 142 -0.48 -3.38 3.38
C PHE A 142 -1.60 -4.35 3.69
N GLN A 143 -2.24 -4.90 2.65
CA GLN A 143 -2.96 -6.16 2.74
C GLN A 143 -1.98 -7.30 2.50
N VAL A 144 -1.90 -8.24 3.44
CA VAL A 144 -1.11 -9.45 3.28
C VAL A 144 -1.85 -10.42 2.35
N LEU A 145 -1.17 -10.89 1.31
CA LEU A 145 -1.72 -11.82 0.32
C LEU A 145 -1.29 -13.25 0.63
N ARG A 146 0.00 -13.48 0.86
CA ARG A 146 0.54 -14.81 1.20
C ARG A 146 1.96 -14.73 1.76
N VAL A 147 2.39 -15.85 2.34
CA VAL A 147 3.78 -16.12 2.74
C VAL A 147 4.19 -17.46 2.14
N TYR A 148 5.37 -17.54 1.52
CA TYR A 148 5.89 -18.77 0.91
C TYR A 148 7.41 -18.77 0.88
N PHE A 149 8.03 -19.95 0.80
CA PHE A 149 9.47 -20.06 0.58
C PHE A 149 9.84 -19.67 -0.84
N SER A 150 10.88 -18.86 -0.99
CA SER A 150 11.42 -18.58 -2.32
C SER A 150 11.98 -19.86 -2.94
N LYS A 151 11.64 -20.09 -4.21
CA LYS A 151 12.22 -21.19 -5.01
C LYS A 151 13.61 -20.84 -5.56
N GLU A 152 14.02 -19.58 -5.45
CA GLU A 152 15.28 -19.09 -5.98
C GLU A 152 16.42 -19.31 -4.99
N LYS A 153 17.58 -19.72 -5.50
CA LYS A 153 18.81 -19.82 -4.72
C LYS A 153 19.52 -18.47 -4.74
N TYR A 154 19.59 -17.82 -3.59
CA TYR A 154 20.21 -16.49 -3.46
C TYR A 154 21.65 -16.51 -2.94
N ASN A 155 22.32 -17.66 -2.98
CA ASN A 155 23.59 -17.89 -2.27
C ASN A 155 23.49 -17.45 -0.79
N LEU A 156 22.34 -17.76 -0.19
CA LEU A 156 22.08 -17.60 1.24
C LEU A 156 22.13 -18.98 1.88
N LYS A 157 22.54 -19.05 3.16
CA LYS A 157 22.48 -20.29 3.95
C LYS A 157 21.05 -20.84 4.06
N PHE A 158 20.06 -19.96 3.97
CA PHE A 158 18.64 -20.28 4.05
C PHE A 158 17.89 -19.76 2.82
N TYR A 159 16.86 -20.48 2.39
CA TYR A 159 15.91 -19.93 1.42
C TYR A 159 15.07 -18.86 2.13
N PRO A 160 15.08 -17.60 1.66
CA PRO A 160 14.27 -16.56 2.27
C PRO A 160 12.80 -16.87 2.06
N GLU A 161 12.01 -16.56 3.07
CA GLU A 161 10.56 -16.48 2.89
C GLU A 161 10.21 -15.19 2.17
N ILE A 162 9.14 -15.23 1.40
CA ILE A 162 8.56 -14.09 0.70
C ILE A 162 7.25 -13.75 1.39
N LEU A 163 7.16 -12.53 1.93
CA LEU A 163 5.90 -11.92 2.37
C LEU A 163 5.38 -11.08 1.21
N GLU A 164 4.33 -11.57 0.55
CA GLU A 164 3.73 -10.90 -0.62
C GLU A 164 2.50 -10.10 -0.19
N MET A 165 2.49 -8.81 -0.53
CA MET A 165 1.54 -7.83 -0.02
C MET A 165 1.13 -6.85 -1.11
N VAL A 166 0.03 -6.13 -0.91
CA VAL A 166 -0.40 -5.02 -1.77
C VAL A 166 -0.69 -3.76 -0.96
N MET A 167 -0.31 -2.61 -1.49
CA MET A 167 -0.72 -1.29 -0.99
C MET A 167 -1.25 -0.42 -2.14
N VAL A 168 -2.15 0.50 -1.80
CA VAL A 168 -2.65 1.50 -2.74
C VAL A 168 -1.85 2.79 -2.57
N ASN A 169 -1.21 3.25 -3.64
CA ASN A 169 -0.53 4.53 -3.70
C ASN A 169 -1.57 5.65 -3.85
N ALA A 170 -2.22 6.00 -2.75
CA ALA A 170 -3.13 7.14 -2.69
C ALA A 170 -3.15 7.71 -1.29
N ASN A 171 -3.09 9.03 -1.21
CA ASN A 171 -3.24 9.81 0.01
C ASN A 171 -4.30 10.88 -0.22
N ARG A 172 -5.13 11.11 0.79
CA ARG A 172 -5.96 12.31 0.86
C ARG A 172 -5.21 13.31 1.73
N ASP A 173 -4.88 14.48 1.18
CA ASP A 173 -4.03 15.44 1.91
C ASP A 173 -4.70 15.98 3.18
N HIS A 174 -3.87 16.53 4.06
CA HIS A 174 -4.22 16.88 5.44
C HIS A 174 -5.27 18.00 5.51
N ILE A 175 -6.04 17.99 6.60
CA ILE A 175 -7.20 18.85 6.87
C ILE A 175 -6.92 20.36 6.69
N SER A 176 -5.66 20.80 6.84
CA SER A 176 -5.27 22.22 6.76
C SER A 176 -5.38 22.84 5.35
N THR A 177 -5.46 22.06 4.28
CA THR A 177 -5.66 22.56 2.91
C THR A 177 -7.07 22.32 2.38
N MET A 178 -7.94 21.66 3.15
CA MET A 178 -9.25 21.20 2.69
C MET A 178 -10.38 22.18 3.03
N GLN A 179 -10.88 22.89 2.02
CA GLN A 179 -12.14 23.64 2.10
C GLN A 179 -13.34 22.72 1.86
N LEU A 180 -13.47 21.64 2.66
CA LEU A 180 -14.60 20.71 2.55
C LEU A 180 -15.67 20.90 3.64
N GLY A 181 -15.38 21.68 4.69
CA GLY A 181 -16.30 21.93 5.80
C GLY A 181 -16.97 20.64 6.29
N ASP A 182 -18.30 20.66 6.38
CA ASP A 182 -19.14 19.54 6.83
C ASP A 182 -19.07 18.29 5.94
N GLN A 183 -18.57 18.41 4.71
CA GLN A 183 -18.40 17.28 3.80
C GLN A 183 -17.10 16.51 4.04
N SER A 184 -16.20 16.98 4.91
CA SER A 184 -14.89 16.36 5.12
C SER A 184 -14.98 14.89 5.57
N ASP A 185 -15.88 14.57 6.50
CA ASP A 185 -16.04 13.21 6.99
C ASP A 185 -16.65 12.26 5.96
N ILE A 186 -17.59 12.76 5.16
CA ILE A 186 -18.18 12.00 4.06
C ILE A 186 -17.11 11.72 2.99
N ALA A 187 -16.34 12.75 2.62
CA ALA A 187 -15.24 12.62 1.67
C ALA A 187 -14.17 11.63 2.16
N ARG A 188 -13.85 11.63 3.46
CA ARG A 188 -12.93 10.66 4.08
C ARG A 188 -13.46 9.23 4.00
N ARG A 189 -14.75 9.02 4.33
CA ARG A 189 -15.38 7.70 4.25
C ARG A 189 -15.41 7.16 2.82
N ILE A 190 -15.84 7.97 1.85
CA ILE A 190 -15.87 7.57 0.44
C ILE A 190 -14.46 7.25 -0.07
N PHE A 191 -13.46 8.08 0.24
CA PHE A 191 -12.07 7.81 -0.11
C PHE A 191 -11.58 6.47 0.46
N GLY A 192 -11.86 6.20 1.74
CA GLY A 192 -11.53 4.92 2.38
C GLY A 192 -12.17 3.72 1.69
N ILE A 193 -13.45 3.84 1.28
CA ILE A 193 -14.14 2.80 0.52
C ILE A 193 -13.47 2.58 -0.85
N MET A 194 -13.12 3.64 -1.58
CA MET A 194 -12.45 3.52 -2.88
C MET A 194 -11.10 2.81 -2.78
N VAL A 195 -10.30 3.14 -1.76
CA VAL A 195 -9.03 2.47 -1.46
C VAL A 195 -9.28 0.99 -1.16
N ALA A 196 -10.30 0.68 -0.35
CA ALA A 196 -10.65 -0.71 -0.03
C ALA A 196 -11.08 -1.49 -1.27
N VAL A 197 -12.02 -0.96 -2.07
CA VAL A 197 -12.51 -1.59 -3.32
C VAL A 197 -11.34 -1.87 -4.27
N THR A 198 -10.51 -0.86 -4.56
CA THR A 198 -9.35 -1.00 -5.43
C THR A 198 -8.42 -2.13 -4.98
N ARG A 199 -8.13 -2.19 -3.67
CA ARG A 199 -7.26 -3.21 -3.09
C ARG A 199 -7.88 -4.61 -3.13
N ILE A 200 -9.18 -4.71 -2.86
CA ILE A 200 -9.93 -5.98 -2.89
C ILE A 200 -10.00 -6.51 -4.32
N GLU A 201 -10.28 -5.66 -5.31
CA GLU A 201 -10.29 -6.06 -6.74
C GLU A 201 -8.93 -6.66 -7.14
N PHE A 202 -7.83 -6.00 -6.75
CA PHE A 202 -6.49 -6.53 -6.99
C PHE A 202 -6.26 -7.87 -6.28
N ALA A 203 -6.59 -7.96 -4.99
CA ALA A 203 -6.40 -9.17 -4.21
C ALA A 203 -7.23 -10.35 -4.75
N LEU A 204 -8.46 -10.09 -5.19
CA LEU A 204 -9.32 -11.07 -5.84
C LEU A 204 -8.68 -11.61 -7.13
N GLN A 205 -8.21 -10.71 -7.99
CA GLN A 205 -7.53 -11.09 -9.23
C GLN A 205 -6.25 -11.90 -8.95
N PHE A 206 -5.44 -11.43 -7.99
CA PHE A 206 -4.26 -12.14 -7.51
C PHE A 206 -4.60 -13.56 -7.03
N CYS A 207 -5.66 -13.72 -6.23
CA CYS A 207 -6.10 -15.03 -5.74
C CYS A 207 -6.54 -15.96 -6.89
N LYS A 208 -7.23 -15.43 -7.91
CA LYS A 208 -7.62 -16.21 -9.11
C LYS A 208 -6.40 -16.74 -9.85
N GLU A 209 -5.45 -15.86 -10.15
CA GLU A 209 -4.20 -16.19 -10.86
C GLU A 209 -3.35 -17.21 -10.09
N ASN A 210 -3.37 -17.14 -8.76
CA ASN A 210 -2.61 -18.02 -7.87
C ASN A 210 -3.42 -19.22 -7.34
N LYS A 211 -4.62 -19.46 -7.86
CA LYS A 211 -5.52 -20.59 -7.49
C LYS A 211 -5.85 -20.67 -5.99
N MET A 212 -5.94 -19.53 -5.31
CA MET A 212 -6.25 -19.41 -3.88
C MET A 212 -7.76 -19.39 -3.63
N LYS A 213 -8.43 -20.53 -3.84
CA LYS A 213 -9.91 -20.62 -3.91
C LYS A 213 -10.66 -20.17 -2.66
N VAL A 214 -10.09 -20.33 -1.47
CA VAL A 214 -10.72 -19.89 -0.21
C VAL A 214 -10.72 -18.37 -0.12
N ASP A 215 -9.56 -17.76 -0.30
CA ASP A 215 -9.41 -16.30 -0.26
C ASP A 215 -10.14 -15.63 -1.44
N GLU A 216 -10.17 -16.25 -2.63
CA GLU A 216 -10.96 -15.78 -3.77
C GLU A 216 -12.43 -15.56 -3.41
N ARG A 217 -13.07 -16.55 -2.76
CA ARG A 217 -14.48 -16.42 -2.33
C ARG A 217 -14.64 -15.34 -1.28
N ALA A 218 -13.72 -15.28 -0.31
CA ALA A 218 -13.77 -14.28 0.75
C ALA A 218 -13.64 -12.86 0.21
N TYR A 219 -12.67 -12.61 -0.69
CA TYR A 219 -12.52 -11.30 -1.33
C TYR A 219 -13.70 -10.96 -2.25
N SER A 220 -14.29 -11.95 -2.93
CA SER A 220 -15.50 -11.71 -3.73
C SER A 220 -16.68 -11.27 -2.87
N ALA A 221 -16.91 -11.90 -1.71
CA ALA A 221 -17.96 -11.50 -0.78
C ALA A 221 -17.70 -10.10 -0.18
N LEU A 222 -16.46 -9.83 0.21
CA LEU A 222 -16.06 -8.53 0.74
C LEU A 222 -16.18 -7.42 -0.31
N LEU A 223 -15.86 -7.70 -1.58
CA LEU A 223 -16.04 -6.74 -2.67
C LEU A 223 -17.50 -6.33 -2.79
N GLN A 224 -18.42 -7.30 -2.82
CA GLN A 224 -19.86 -7.04 -2.92
C GLN A 224 -20.36 -6.18 -1.74
N GLU A 225 -19.90 -6.46 -0.52
CA GLU A 225 -20.21 -5.64 0.66
C GLU A 225 -19.75 -4.17 0.49
N LYS A 226 -18.52 -3.96 0.01
CA LYS A 226 -17.97 -2.61 -0.18
C LYS A 226 -18.59 -1.86 -1.35
N GLU A 227 -18.95 -2.56 -2.43
CA GLU A 227 -19.69 -1.97 -3.56
C GLU A 227 -21.09 -1.53 -3.13
N ASN A 228 -21.81 -2.36 -2.38
CA ASN A 228 -23.11 -1.98 -1.81
C ASN A 228 -23.01 -0.77 -0.89
N SER A 229 -21.96 -0.73 -0.05
CA SER A 229 -21.69 0.44 0.80
C SER A 229 -21.48 1.69 -0.04
N MET A 230 -20.70 1.60 -1.12
CA MET A 230 -20.44 2.71 -2.04
C MET A 230 -21.72 3.21 -2.70
N ILE A 231 -22.61 2.32 -3.15
CA ILE A 231 -23.92 2.67 -3.74
C ILE A 231 -24.77 3.42 -2.71
N CYS A 232 -24.89 2.91 -1.48
CA CYS A 232 -25.64 3.60 -0.43
C CYS A 232 -25.11 5.02 -0.17
N TYR A 233 -23.79 5.22 -0.15
CA TYR A 233 -23.22 6.56 0.02
C TYR A 233 -23.43 7.46 -1.20
N VAL A 234 -23.42 6.92 -2.42
CA VAL A 234 -23.69 7.71 -3.63
C VAL A 234 -25.17 8.09 -3.72
N ASP A 235 -26.09 7.17 -3.41
CA ASP A 235 -27.53 7.37 -3.52
C ASP A 235 -28.12 8.24 -2.39
N ILE A 236 -27.68 8.05 -1.13
CA ILE A 236 -28.06 8.92 0.00
C ILE A 236 -27.63 10.37 -0.25
N ILE A 237 -26.60 10.57 -1.06
CA ILE A 237 -26.06 11.90 -1.37
C ILE A 237 -26.71 12.51 -2.62
N LEU A 238 -27.20 11.72 -3.56
CA LEU A 238 -27.95 12.20 -4.72
C LEU A 238 -29.40 12.56 -4.37
N HIS A 239 -30.06 11.85 -3.44
CA HIS A 239 -31.40 12.21 -2.98
C HIS A 239 -31.46 13.50 -2.13
N ASN A 240 -30.37 13.86 -1.45
CA ASN A 240 -30.31 15.14 -0.71
C ASN A 240 -30.12 16.38 -1.61
N LEU A 241 -29.91 16.22 -2.92
CA LEU A 241 -29.92 17.31 -3.90
C LEU A 241 -31.29 17.52 -4.55
N ALA A 242 -32.23 16.59 -4.38
CA ALA A 242 -33.59 16.68 -4.94
C ALA A 242 -34.61 17.30 -3.98
N LEU A 243 -34.22 17.60 -2.73
CA LEU A 243 -35.07 18.25 -1.72
C LEU A 243 -34.79 19.75 -1.54
N TYR A 244 -33.94 20.33 -2.39
CA TYR A 244 -33.61 21.76 -2.43
C TYR A 244 -33.76 22.37 -3.83
N VAL A 245 -34.68 21.84 -4.65
CA VAL A 245 -35.16 22.47 -5.89
C VAL A 245 -36.63 22.81 -5.72
#